data_AF-A0A7W4IJY1-F1
#
_entry.id   AF-A0A7W4IJY1-F1
#
_cell.length_a   1.000
_cell.length_b   1.000
_cell.length_c   1.000
_cell.angle_alpha   90.00
_cell.angle_beta   90.00
_cell.angle_gamma   90.00
#
_symmetry.space_group_name_H-M   'P 1'
#
loop_
_entity.id
_entity.type
_entity.pdbx_description
1 polymer ?
#
loop_
_entity_poly.entity_id
_entity_poly.type
_entity_poly.pdbx_seq_one_letter_code
_entity_poly.pdbx_strand_id
1 'polypeptide(L)'
;MLMTRVVAVRIVRVCSAVIGLMACGVAGAAWAGAPDAVSSIEVDASAGGTPFRHSWEQAFGSDRADMALTESYLRNADRTREATGFRYVRFHGIFDDTMAIMAPDGAGHMHYNFRKVDAVYDGLLAHHIRPLVELSFMPSAIGSDVLRRDGGLEPLVTGKAGDPAKPITDYSGGTLWYRANVTPPAHMADWNALIRAFVEHLEQRYGAEEVRQWPFEVWNEPDQATWVGQPRMASYFALYDNTARTIKAVDPALRVGGPATGAIHWVGDFVEHVMREHVPVDFVSTHIYANDPPDLLRLPKSPDNTGNIVCDATRTARQVIDRSGRRDLPLYITEFGADWDIHNGSADRPWIAPWIAQTVHDCDGLAPIMSYWTFSDDFEEQGVIANELPGAYGLLTTHGIAKPAFNAFALLHRLGARRLPTGSGSDDILATRREDGAIAVALWNGDRERGRERHLAFKGVGSVKGATVVVIDRSHGTPAALFAAMGRPVSPTRQQAAALIAAARLPAPQPAVCARANRCDIRLPPESLALLVVPGSP
;
A
#
# COMPACT_ATOMS: atom_id res chain seq x y z
N MET A 1 -71.51 -1.76 20.28
CA MET A 1 -72.19 -0.45 20.28
C MET A 1 -71.78 0.32 19.04
N LEU A 2 -72.68 1.19 18.56
CA LEU A 2 -72.60 2.21 17.48
C LEU A 2 -71.21 2.87 17.26
N MET A 3 -70.83 3.40 16.08
CA MET A 3 -71.53 3.47 14.78
C MET A 3 -70.57 3.70 13.59
N THR A 4 -71.00 3.21 12.44
CA THR A 4 -70.54 3.42 11.05
C THR A 4 -70.31 4.88 10.61
N ARG A 5 -69.38 5.11 9.66
CA ARG A 5 -69.68 5.94 8.47
C ARG A 5 -68.84 5.59 7.23
N VAL A 6 -69.55 5.56 6.09
CA VAL A 6 -69.10 5.39 4.69
C VAL A 6 -69.25 6.80 4.03
N VAL A 7 -68.64 7.25 2.93
CA VAL A 7 -68.58 6.85 1.50
C VAL A 7 -67.39 7.68 0.90
N ALA A 8 -66.58 7.27 -0.10
CA ALA A 8 -66.98 7.16 -1.51
C ALA A 8 -65.96 6.51 -2.46
N VAL A 9 -66.51 5.80 -3.45
CA VAL A 9 -65.86 5.29 -4.67
C VAL A 9 -66.42 6.06 -5.87
N ARG A 10 -65.59 6.34 -6.90
CA ARG A 10 -66.09 6.50 -8.27
C ARG A 10 -65.06 6.05 -9.32
N ILE A 11 -65.58 5.60 -10.46
CA ILE A 11 -64.93 4.69 -11.40
C ILE A 11 -64.61 5.39 -12.73
N VAL A 12 -63.40 5.13 -13.24
CA VAL A 12 -62.91 5.01 -14.63
C VAL A 12 -63.71 5.67 -15.77
N ARG A 13 -62.99 6.40 -16.64
CA ARG A 13 -63.16 6.32 -18.10
C ARG A 13 -61.82 6.49 -18.83
N VAL A 14 -61.65 5.72 -19.91
CA VAL A 14 -60.46 5.65 -20.77
C VAL A 14 -60.70 6.45 -22.06
N CYS A 15 -59.66 7.12 -22.57
CA CYS A 15 -59.52 7.53 -23.98
C CYS A 15 -58.03 7.48 -24.39
N SER A 16 -57.76 7.24 -25.67
CA SER A 16 -56.45 6.77 -26.18
C SER A 16 -55.71 7.78 -27.07
N ALA A 17 -54.40 7.54 -27.25
CA ALA A 17 -53.47 8.14 -28.24
C ALA A 17 -53.11 9.64 -28.00
N VAL A 18 -51.88 10.11 -28.25
CA VAL A 18 -51.07 10.03 -29.49
C VAL A 18 -49.56 10.04 -29.19
N ILE A 19 -48.76 9.52 -30.14
CA ILE A 19 -47.29 9.46 -30.13
C ILE A 19 -46.66 10.85 -30.30
N GLY A 20 -45.62 11.16 -29.51
CA GLY A 20 -44.76 12.34 -29.72
C GLY A 20 -43.30 12.03 -29.42
N LEU A 21 -42.44 12.03 -30.45
CA LEU A 21 -40.98 12.04 -30.26
C LEU A 21 -40.56 13.38 -29.65
N MET A 22 -39.85 13.35 -28.52
CA MET A 22 -38.99 14.47 -28.12
C MET A 22 -37.53 14.00 -28.10
N ALA A 23 -36.75 14.55 -29.03
CA ALA A 23 -35.31 14.45 -29.00
C ALA A 23 -34.77 15.41 -27.92
N CYS A 24 -34.37 14.88 -26.77
CA CYS A 24 -33.60 15.64 -25.80
C CYS A 24 -32.15 15.78 -26.29
N GLY A 25 -31.84 16.92 -26.90
CA GLY A 25 -30.46 17.29 -27.20
C GLY A 25 -29.65 17.44 -25.91
N VAL A 26 -28.47 16.82 -25.87
CA VAL A 26 -27.56 16.91 -24.73
C VAL A 26 -26.88 18.29 -24.75
N ALA A 27 -27.44 19.24 -24.02
CA ALA A 27 -26.81 20.53 -23.79
C ALA A 27 -25.66 20.36 -22.78
N GLY A 28 -24.42 20.35 -23.26
CA GLY A 28 -23.24 20.34 -22.40
C GLY A 28 -23.18 21.63 -21.57
N ALA A 29 -23.18 21.49 -20.24
CA ALA A 29 -23.02 22.63 -19.34
C ALA A 29 -21.59 23.19 -19.45
N ALA A 30 -21.46 24.38 -20.05
CA ALA A 30 -20.19 25.11 -20.08
C ALA A 30 -19.89 25.66 -18.67
N TRP A 31 -18.73 25.30 -18.13
CA TRP A 31 -18.26 25.78 -16.82
C TRP A 31 -17.73 27.21 -16.96
N ALA A 32 -18.54 28.20 -16.59
CA ALA A 32 -18.17 29.60 -16.60
C ALA A 32 -17.68 30.07 -15.21
N GLY A 33 -16.47 29.65 -14.84
CA GLY A 33 -15.67 30.38 -13.85
C GLY A 33 -14.98 31.57 -14.53
N ALA A 34 -14.79 32.68 -13.83
CA ALA A 34 -13.93 33.75 -14.34
C ALA A 34 -12.50 33.19 -14.49
N PRO A 35 -11.79 33.47 -15.61
CA PRO A 35 -10.41 33.05 -15.72
C PRO A 35 -9.55 33.85 -14.73
N ASP A 36 -8.96 33.15 -13.76
CA ASP A 36 -7.72 33.63 -13.15
C ASP A 36 -6.72 33.97 -14.26
N ALA A 37 -5.76 34.86 -14.00
CA ALA A 37 -4.71 35.15 -14.95
C ALA A 37 -3.77 33.94 -15.09
N VAL A 38 -4.17 32.95 -15.89
CA VAL A 38 -3.55 31.61 -15.88
C VAL A 38 -2.14 31.67 -16.47
N SER A 39 -1.14 31.78 -15.59
CA SER A 39 0.25 31.57 -15.93
C SER A 39 0.43 30.12 -16.40
N SER A 40 1.12 29.95 -17.53
CA SER A 40 1.43 28.61 -18.03
C SER A 40 2.57 28.00 -17.22
N ILE A 41 2.39 26.75 -16.78
CA ILE A 41 3.43 25.98 -16.10
C ILE A 41 4.48 25.58 -17.15
N GLU A 42 5.71 26.05 -16.99
CA GLU A 42 6.82 25.61 -17.83
C GLU A 42 7.32 24.23 -17.38
N VAL A 43 7.53 23.33 -18.33
CA VAL A 43 8.26 22.07 -18.15
C VAL A 43 9.59 22.21 -18.90
N ASP A 44 10.72 22.20 -18.19
CA ASP A 44 12.03 22.32 -18.80
C ASP A 44 12.53 20.97 -19.35
N ALA A 45 12.00 20.61 -20.51
CA ALA A 45 12.44 19.46 -21.29
C ALA A 45 13.75 19.71 -22.07
N SER A 46 14.44 20.85 -21.87
CA SER A 46 15.85 21.03 -22.26
C SER A 46 16.83 20.63 -21.17
N ALA A 47 16.38 20.57 -19.90
CA ALA A 47 17.19 20.14 -18.78
C ALA A 47 17.49 18.63 -18.82
N GLY A 48 18.66 18.25 -18.30
CA GLY A 48 19.04 16.85 -18.09
C GLY A 48 18.24 16.14 -16.98
N GLY A 49 17.65 16.90 -16.05
CA GLY A 49 16.86 16.38 -14.93
C GLY A 49 17.66 15.66 -13.85
N THR A 50 17.07 15.50 -12.67
CA THR A 50 17.61 14.72 -11.55
C THR A 50 17.20 13.24 -11.68
N PRO A 51 17.93 12.27 -11.09
CA PRO A 51 17.48 10.88 -11.04
C PRO A 51 16.14 10.79 -10.29
N PHE A 52 15.14 10.14 -10.89
CA PHE A 52 13.85 9.86 -10.29
C PHE A 52 13.76 8.35 -10.03
N ARG A 53 13.75 7.94 -8.76
CA ARG A 53 13.69 6.52 -8.39
C ARG A 53 12.26 6.14 -8.07
N HIS A 54 11.75 5.11 -8.74
CA HIS A 54 10.43 4.55 -8.50
C HIS A 54 10.43 3.66 -7.23
N SER A 55 10.84 4.21 -6.08
CA SER A 55 10.96 3.46 -4.82
C SER A 55 9.61 3.09 -4.20
N TRP A 56 8.56 3.82 -4.58
CA TRP A 56 7.18 3.73 -4.12
C TRP A 56 6.37 2.57 -4.72
N GLU A 57 6.86 1.93 -5.78
CA GLU A 57 6.17 0.82 -6.48
C GLU A 57 7.02 -0.45 -6.64
N GLN A 58 8.21 -0.49 -6.05
CA GLN A 58 9.06 -1.69 -6.09
C GLN A 58 8.74 -2.67 -4.96
N ALA A 59 8.11 -2.20 -3.88
CA ALA A 59 7.61 -3.01 -2.80
C ALA A 59 6.13 -2.76 -2.55
N PHE A 60 5.42 -3.80 -2.12
CA PHE A 60 4.04 -3.69 -1.64
C PHE A 60 3.82 -4.57 -0.41
N GLY A 61 2.93 -4.09 0.45
CA GLY A 61 2.42 -4.81 1.60
C GLY A 61 1.40 -5.88 1.22
N SER A 62 1.20 -6.81 2.15
CA SER A 62 0.30 -7.95 2.12
C SER A 62 0.08 -8.38 3.57
N ASP A 63 -1.10 -8.91 3.91
CA ASP A 63 -1.48 -9.35 5.27
C ASP A 63 -0.50 -10.34 5.92
N ARG A 64 -0.80 -11.65 5.92
CA ARG A 64 0.06 -12.68 6.50
C ARG A 64 0.42 -13.77 5.51
N ALA A 65 1.51 -14.48 5.81
CA ALA A 65 2.20 -15.37 4.88
C ALA A 65 1.32 -16.43 4.19
N ASP A 66 0.31 -16.99 4.88
CA ASP A 66 -0.56 -18.04 4.31
C ASP A 66 -1.50 -17.53 3.21
N MET A 67 -1.74 -16.20 3.09
CA MET A 67 -2.46 -15.62 1.96
C MET A 67 -1.76 -15.92 0.62
N ALA A 68 -0.44 -16.03 0.61
CA ALA A 68 0.35 -16.40 -0.57
C ALA A 68 0.11 -17.83 -1.07
N LEU A 69 -0.58 -18.67 -0.29
CA LEU A 69 -1.02 -20.01 -0.70
C LEU A 69 -2.35 -19.98 -1.50
N THR A 70 -2.97 -18.81 -1.66
CA THR A 70 -4.25 -18.64 -2.36
C THR A 70 -4.08 -18.21 -3.81
N GLU A 71 -4.97 -18.67 -4.69
CA GLU A 71 -4.92 -18.34 -6.12
C GLU A 71 -5.33 -16.88 -6.41
N SER A 72 -6.19 -16.27 -5.57
CA SER A 72 -6.56 -14.85 -5.67
C SER A 72 -5.36 -13.95 -5.44
N TYR A 73 -4.62 -14.20 -4.36
CA TYR A 73 -3.40 -13.49 -4.02
C TYR A 73 -2.37 -13.52 -5.15
N LEU A 74 -2.02 -14.70 -5.67
CA LEU A 74 -1.00 -14.83 -6.71
C LEU A 74 -1.40 -14.16 -8.03
N ARG A 75 -2.68 -14.27 -8.44
CA ARG A 75 -3.20 -13.52 -9.61
C ARG A 75 -3.21 -12.01 -9.41
N ASN A 76 -3.47 -11.55 -8.17
CA ASN A 76 -3.39 -10.14 -7.84
C ASN A 76 -1.94 -9.65 -7.81
N ALA A 77 -0.99 -10.49 -7.37
CA ALA A 77 0.43 -10.18 -7.37
C ALA A 77 0.97 -10.03 -8.81
N ASP A 78 0.63 -10.96 -9.72
CA ASP A 78 0.94 -10.84 -11.15
C ASP A 78 0.40 -9.55 -11.75
N ARG A 79 -0.87 -9.22 -11.49
CA ARG A 79 -1.50 -8.03 -12.08
C ARG A 79 -0.95 -6.73 -11.54
N THR A 80 -0.53 -6.69 -10.28
CA THR A 80 0.22 -5.56 -9.73
C THR A 80 1.61 -5.48 -10.39
N ARG A 81 2.31 -6.61 -10.59
CA ARG A 81 3.61 -6.67 -11.29
C ARG A 81 3.54 -6.29 -12.77
N GLU A 82 2.44 -6.60 -13.46
CA GLU A 82 2.21 -6.17 -14.85
C GLU A 82 1.92 -4.68 -14.97
N ALA A 83 1.42 -4.05 -13.90
CA ALA A 83 1.03 -2.64 -13.88
C ALA A 83 2.11 -1.71 -13.28
N THR A 84 3.10 -2.25 -12.56
CA THR A 84 4.01 -1.49 -11.69
C THR A 84 5.43 -2.06 -11.68
N GLY A 85 6.32 -1.46 -10.88
CA GLY A 85 7.66 -1.97 -10.59
C GLY A 85 7.76 -3.15 -9.59
N PHE A 86 6.66 -3.80 -9.19
CA PHE A 86 6.59 -4.76 -8.07
C PHE A 86 7.69 -5.84 -8.13
N ARG A 87 8.54 -5.87 -7.11
CA ARG A 87 9.67 -6.81 -6.97
C ARG A 87 9.77 -7.45 -5.59
N TYR A 88 9.32 -6.77 -4.54
CA TYR A 88 9.39 -7.24 -3.16
C TYR A 88 8.02 -7.20 -2.50
N VAL A 89 7.56 -8.31 -1.94
CA VAL A 89 6.36 -8.30 -1.08
C VAL A 89 6.78 -8.40 0.39
N ARG A 90 6.16 -7.60 1.24
CA ARG A 90 6.34 -7.61 2.70
C ARG A 90 5.02 -8.07 3.34
N PHE A 91 5.07 -9.07 4.21
CA PHE A 91 3.92 -9.59 4.93
C PHE A 91 4.30 -10.14 6.30
N HIS A 92 3.32 -10.20 7.20
CA HIS A 92 3.47 -10.71 8.54
C HIS A 92 3.48 -12.24 8.62
N GLY A 93 3.85 -12.79 9.77
CA GLY A 93 3.41 -14.12 10.18
C GLY A 93 4.06 -15.30 9.45
N ILE A 94 5.27 -15.16 8.89
CA ILE A 94 6.03 -16.31 8.34
C ILE A 94 6.27 -17.41 9.40
N PHE A 95 6.32 -17.01 10.67
CA PHE A 95 6.46 -17.87 11.84
C PHE A 95 5.17 -18.01 12.66
N ASP A 96 4.04 -17.46 12.20
CA ASP A 96 2.75 -17.69 12.86
C ASP A 96 2.40 -19.19 12.85
N ASP A 97 1.67 -19.64 13.87
CA ASP A 97 1.33 -21.07 14.02
C ASP A 97 0.48 -21.62 12.85
N THR A 98 -0.22 -20.76 12.08
CA THR A 98 -0.86 -21.13 10.81
C THR A 98 0.14 -21.67 9.78
N MET A 99 1.39 -21.20 9.80
CA MET A 99 2.48 -21.71 8.97
C MET A 99 3.04 -23.05 9.48
N ALA A 100 2.67 -23.47 10.69
CA ALA A 100 2.99 -24.78 11.28
C ALA A 100 4.49 -25.10 11.24
N ILE A 101 5.33 -24.09 11.50
CA ILE A 101 6.78 -24.14 11.28
C ILE A 101 7.53 -25.04 12.26
N MET A 102 6.93 -25.41 13.39
CA MET A 102 7.56 -26.25 14.39
C MET A 102 6.57 -27.15 15.13
N ALA A 103 7.03 -28.35 15.48
CA ALA A 103 6.27 -29.33 16.25
C ALA A 103 7.21 -30.15 17.16
N PRO A 104 6.78 -30.55 18.36
CA PRO A 104 7.55 -31.46 19.20
C PRO A 104 7.56 -32.88 18.63
N ASP A 105 8.67 -33.60 18.76
CA ASP A 105 8.71 -35.06 18.55
C ASP A 105 8.24 -35.85 19.78
N GLY A 106 8.22 -37.18 19.64
CA GLY A 106 7.88 -38.10 20.73
C GLY A 106 8.88 -38.13 21.90
N ALA A 107 9.98 -37.39 21.83
CA ALA A 107 10.94 -37.18 22.93
C ALA A 107 10.86 -35.76 23.52
N GLY A 108 10.09 -34.85 22.92
CA GLY A 108 9.92 -33.46 23.35
C GLY A 108 10.88 -32.46 22.70
N HIS A 109 11.71 -32.85 21.72
CA HIS A 109 12.53 -31.90 20.96
C HIS A 109 11.70 -31.22 19.87
N MET A 110 11.97 -29.95 19.58
CA MET A 110 11.32 -29.24 18.48
C MET A 110 11.93 -29.61 17.12
N HIS A 111 11.08 -29.97 16.16
CA HIS A 111 11.44 -30.18 14.76
C HIS A 111 10.86 -29.05 13.91
N TYR A 112 11.65 -28.55 12.95
CA TYR A 112 11.21 -27.50 12.03
C TYR A 112 10.56 -28.09 10.78
N ASN A 113 9.47 -27.46 10.33
CA ASN A 113 8.65 -27.89 9.19
C ASN A 113 8.45 -26.71 8.22
N PHE A 114 9.41 -26.52 7.33
CA PHE A 114 9.38 -25.41 6.36
C PHE A 114 8.45 -25.64 5.16
N ARG A 115 7.59 -26.67 5.14
CA ARG A 115 6.76 -27.01 3.95
C ARG A 115 5.82 -25.89 3.50
N LYS A 116 5.27 -25.09 4.42
CA LYS A 116 4.44 -23.93 4.07
C LYS A 116 5.28 -22.71 3.68
N VAL A 117 6.43 -22.51 4.35
CA VAL A 117 7.43 -21.49 3.97
C VAL A 117 7.87 -21.71 2.52
N ASP A 118 8.22 -22.95 2.17
CA ASP A 118 8.59 -23.37 0.82
C ASP A 118 7.48 -23.06 -0.18
N ALA A 119 6.23 -23.44 0.12
CA ALA A 119 5.10 -23.19 -0.78
C ALA A 119 4.82 -21.69 -0.99
N VAL A 120 4.99 -20.86 0.05
CA VAL A 120 4.88 -19.40 -0.04
C VAL A 120 6.01 -18.83 -0.90
N TYR A 121 7.27 -19.09 -0.57
CA TYR A 121 8.41 -18.49 -1.27
C TYR A 121 8.62 -19.05 -2.68
N ASP A 122 8.40 -20.35 -2.92
CA ASP A 122 8.36 -20.92 -4.27
C ASP A 122 7.29 -20.22 -5.13
N GLY A 123 6.10 -19.96 -4.56
CA GLY A 123 5.02 -19.24 -5.21
C GLY A 123 5.45 -17.83 -5.63
N LEU A 124 5.94 -17.02 -4.68
CA LEU A 124 6.41 -15.66 -4.97
C LEU A 124 7.49 -15.64 -6.06
N LEU A 125 8.50 -16.51 -5.96
CA LEU A 125 9.62 -16.55 -6.91
C LEU A 125 9.18 -17.02 -8.31
N ALA A 126 8.22 -17.95 -8.39
CA ALA A 126 7.60 -18.34 -9.66
C ALA A 126 6.85 -17.18 -10.34
N HIS A 127 6.30 -16.25 -9.54
CA HIS A 127 5.69 -15.00 -10.00
C HIS A 127 6.68 -13.82 -10.10
N HIS A 128 7.99 -14.09 -10.00
CA HIS A 128 9.10 -13.11 -10.08
C HIS A 128 9.11 -12.03 -8.98
N ILE A 129 8.56 -12.35 -7.81
CA ILE A 129 8.51 -11.50 -6.63
C ILE A 129 9.39 -12.13 -5.54
N ARG A 130 10.20 -11.32 -4.87
CA ARG A 130 11.02 -11.71 -3.72
C ARG A 130 10.32 -11.34 -2.41
N PRO A 131 10.60 -12.04 -1.30
CA PRO A 131 10.19 -11.56 -0.01
C PRO A 131 11.08 -10.40 0.46
N LEU A 132 10.45 -9.39 1.06
CA LEU A 132 11.04 -8.63 2.15
C LEU A 132 10.58 -9.37 3.42
N VAL A 133 11.50 -10.14 4.01
CA VAL A 133 11.21 -11.14 5.03
C VAL A 133 10.98 -10.45 6.36
N GLU A 134 9.74 -10.37 6.82
CA GLU A 134 9.43 -10.00 8.20
C GLU A 134 9.52 -11.23 9.10
N LEU A 135 10.33 -11.15 10.17
CA LEU A 135 10.57 -12.26 11.10
C LEU A 135 9.55 -12.19 12.25
N SER A 136 8.30 -12.57 11.95
CA SER A 136 7.16 -12.54 12.87
C SER A 136 6.17 -13.69 12.59
N PHE A 137 5.22 -14.00 13.46
CA PHE A 137 5.15 -13.60 14.87
C PHE A 137 5.81 -14.71 15.72
N MET A 138 5.59 -14.74 17.04
CA MET A 138 6.23 -15.77 17.88
C MET A 138 5.49 -17.11 17.70
N PRO A 139 6.15 -18.22 17.34
CA PRO A 139 5.50 -19.52 17.38
C PRO A 139 5.14 -19.87 18.83
N SER A 140 3.91 -20.31 19.10
CA SER A 140 3.47 -20.49 20.49
C SER A 140 4.14 -21.67 21.20
N ALA A 141 4.85 -22.53 20.46
CA ALA A 141 5.69 -23.57 21.02
C ALA A 141 6.92 -23.02 21.79
N ILE A 142 7.33 -21.77 21.54
CA ILE A 142 8.51 -21.13 22.15
C ILE A 142 8.25 -19.74 22.75
N GLY A 143 7.02 -19.22 22.68
CA GLY A 143 6.64 -17.95 23.31
C GLY A 143 6.64 -18.00 24.85
N SER A 144 6.84 -16.86 25.50
CA SER A 144 6.97 -16.75 26.95
C SER A 144 5.65 -16.95 27.71
N ASP A 145 4.53 -16.97 27.01
CA ASP A 145 3.27 -17.52 27.51
C ASP A 145 2.89 -18.76 26.70
N VAL A 146 2.54 -19.83 27.41
CA VAL A 146 2.41 -21.22 26.92
C VAL A 146 0.93 -21.58 26.66
N LEU A 147 0.01 -20.62 26.80
CA LEU A 147 -1.43 -20.81 26.59
C LEU A 147 -1.83 -20.83 25.11
N ARG A 148 -1.24 -21.76 24.33
CA ARG A 148 -1.83 -22.23 23.08
C ARG A 148 -1.63 -23.74 22.94
N ARG A 149 -2.54 -24.54 23.52
CA ARG A 149 -2.57 -26.00 23.31
C ARG A 149 -3.59 -26.48 22.28
N ASP A 150 -4.65 -25.70 22.02
CA ASP A 150 -5.77 -26.14 21.16
C ASP A 150 -5.89 -25.35 19.84
N GLY A 151 -4.79 -25.27 19.09
CA GLY A 151 -4.84 -25.15 17.62
C GLY A 151 -5.41 -23.88 16.99
N GLY A 152 -5.68 -22.81 17.76
CA GLY A 152 -6.19 -21.53 17.23
C GLY A 152 -7.71 -21.46 17.00
N LEU A 153 -8.46 -22.47 17.45
CA LEU A 153 -9.93 -22.49 17.42
C LEU A 153 -10.51 -22.58 18.85
N GLU A 154 -10.09 -21.65 19.71
CA GLU A 154 -10.71 -21.52 21.04
C GLU A 154 -12.20 -21.12 20.91
N PRO A 155 -13.10 -21.74 21.69
CA PRO A 155 -14.49 -21.32 21.74
C PRO A 155 -14.60 -19.86 22.22
N LEU A 156 -15.43 -19.06 21.55
CA LEU A 156 -15.78 -17.74 22.06
C LEU A 156 -16.57 -17.89 23.37
N VAL A 157 -16.05 -17.34 24.46
CA VAL A 157 -16.69 -17.29 25.77
C VAL A 157 -17.42 -15.96 25.96
N THR A 158 -18.70 -16.04 26.31
CA THR A 158 -19.47 -14.89 26.82
C THR A 158 -19.19 -14.73 28.31
N GLY A 159 -18.70 -13.57 28.73
CA GLY A 159 -18.47 -13.25 30.14
C GLY A 159 -19.78 -13.04 30.91
N LYS A 160 -20.26 -11.81 30.95
CA LYS A 160 -21.58 -11.47 31.51
C LYS A 160 -22.65 -11.47 30.42
N ALA A 161 -23.90 -11.64 30.82
CA ALA A 161 -25.04 -11.51 29.91
C ALA A 161 -25.08 -10.09 29.32
N GLY A 162 -24.87 -9.98 28.00
CA GLY A 162 -24.77 -8.72 27.27
C GLY A 162 -23.35 -8.37 26.79
N ASP A 163 -22.31 -9.07 27.25
CA ASP A 163 -20.97 -8.94 26.67
C ASP A 163 -20.94 -9.59 25.26
N PRO A 164 -20.25 -8.99 24.27
CA PRO A 164 -19.91 -9.72 23.05
C PRO A 164 -19.04 -10.93 23.41
N ALA A 165 -19.23 -12.05 22.71
CA ALA A 165 -18.45 -13.26 22.96
C ALA A 165 -16.98 -13.01 22.59
N LYS A 166 -16.06 -13.29 23.50
CA LYS A 166 -14.61 -13.03 23.36
C LYS A 166 -13.83 -14.35 23.33
N PRO A 167 -12.70 -14.40 22.63
CA PRO A 167 -11.76 -15.52 22.78
C PRO A 167 -11.14 -15.56 24.18
N ILE A 168 -10.54 -16.69 24.54
CA ILE A 168 -9.86 -16.86 25.83
C ILE A 168 -8.44 -16.27 25.76
N THR A 169 -7.77 -16.41 24.62
CA THR A 169 -6.45 -15.85 24.34
C THR A 169 -6.46 -14.86 23.19
N ASP A 170 -5.91 -13.67 23.43
CA ASP A 170 -5.69 -12.60 22.46
C ASP A 170 -4.51 -11.74 22.91
N TYR A 171 -3.30 -12.14 22.53
CA TYR A 171 -2.07 -11.44 22.89
C TYR A 171 -1.97 -10.05 22.24
N SER A 172 -2.64 -9.85 21.11
CA SER A 172 -2.74 -8.58 20.40
C SER A 172 -3.74 -7.60 21.03
N GLY A 173 -4.54 -8.06 22.01
CA GLY A 173 -5.60 -7.24 22.62
C GLY A 173 -6.75 -6.90 21.67
N GLY A 174 -6.89 -7.63 20.56
CA GLY A 174 -7.89 -7.42 19.50
C GLY A 174 -7.35 -6.71 18.26
N THR A 175 -6.07 -6.34 18.21
CA THR A 175 -5.45 -5.69 17.04
C THR A 175 -5.36 -6.62 15.83
N LEU A 176 -5.06 -7.91 16.03
CA LEU A 176 -4.96 -8.90 14.95
C LEU A 176 -6.09 -9.92 15.09
N TRP A 177 -6.99 -9.99 14.10
CA TRP A 177 -8.13 -10.93 14.08
C TRP A 177 -7.70 -12.40 14.19
N TYR A 178 -6.57 -12.75 13.57
CA TYR A 178 -5.97 -14.07 13.62
C TYR A 178 -5.14 -14.34 14.90
N ARG A 179 -5.03 -13.35 15.80
CA ARG A 179 -4.46 -13.45 17.16
C ARG A 179 -3.09 -14.09 17.20
N ALA A 180 -2.18 -13.56 16.39
CA ALA A 180 -0.78 -13.97 16.42
C ALA A 180 -0.20 -13.79 17.84
N ASN A 181 0.70 -14.69 18.22
CA ASN A 181 1.36 -14.61 19.51
C ASN A 181 2.48 -13.56 19.46
N VAL A 182 2.32 -12.52 20.27
CA VAL A 182 3.17 -11.32 20.30
C VAL A 182 4.05 -11.23 21.55
N THR A 183 4.26 -12.38 22.21
CA THR A 183 5.14 -12.51 23.37
C THR A 183 6.62 -12.64 22.96
N PRO A 184 7.57 -12.22 23.80
CA PRO A 184 8.97 -12.62 23.66
C PRO A 184 9.13 -14.15 23.70
N PRO A 185 10.25 -14.72 23.22
CA PRO A 185 10.51 -16.14 23.41
C PRO A 185 10.73 -16.46 24.90
N ALA A 186 10.21 -17.60 25.37
CA ALA A 186 10.46 -18.13 26.72
C ALA A 186 11.96 -18.30 26.98
N HIS A 187 12.67 -18.80 25.97
CA HIS A 187 14.12 -18.94 25.96
C HIS A 187 14.67 -18.41 24.64
N MET A 188 15.52 -17.37 24.70
CA MET A 188 16.14 -16.76 23.52
C MET A 188 16.98 -17.77 22.69
N ALA A 189 17.48 -18.84 23.32
CA ALA A 189 18.18 -19.92 22.64
C ALA A 189 17.30 -20.65 21.60
N ASP A 190 16.00 -20.84 21.90
CA ASP A 190 15.08 -21.56 21.01
C ASP A 190 14.68 -20.68 19.80
N TRP A 191 14.54 -19.36 20.03
CA TRP A 191 14.41 -18.38 18.96
C TRP A 191 15.66 -18.34 18.07
N ASN A 192 16.86 -18.30 18.65
CA ASN A 192 18.11 -18.33 17.89
C ASN A 192 18.27 -19.63 17.08
N ALA A 193 17.86 -20.77 17.63
CA ALA A 193 17.84 -22.04 16.91
C ALA A 193 16.86 -22.00 15.72
N LEU A 194 15.67 -21.42 15.89
CA LEU A 194 14.70 -21.22 14.81
C LEU A 194 15.25 -20.31 13.71
N ILE A 195 15.77 -19.13 14.05
CA ILE A 195 16.31 -18.17 13.08
C ILE A 195 17.47 -18.79 12.31
N ARG A 196 18.36 -19.51 12.99
CA ARG A 196 19.44 -20.27 12.34
C ARG A 196 18.90 -21.29 11.34
N ALA A 197 18.03 -22.19 11.80
CA ALA A 197 17.49 -23.27 10.98
C ALA A 197 16.70 -22.73 9.77
N PHE A 198 15.97 -21.63 9.94
CA PHE A 198 15.24 -20.95 8.87
C PHE A 198 16.20 -20.40 7.81
N VAL A 199 17.22 -19.61 8.20
CA VAL A 199 18.18 -19.05 7.24
C VAL A 199 18.99 -20.14 6.53
N GLU A 200 19.50 -21.13 7.27
CA GLU A 200 20.25 -22.26 6.70
C GLU A 200 19.39 -23.05 5.71
N HIS A 201 18.10 -23.24 5.99
CA HIS A 201 17.14 -23.86 5.07
C HIS A 201 16.88 -23.01 3.82
N LEU A 202 16.70 -21.68 3.96
CA LEU A 202 16.52 -20.80 2.81
C LEU A 202 17.75 -20.82 1.89
N GLU A 203 18.96 -20.74 2.43
CA GLU A 203 20.19 -20.83 1.61
C GLU A 203 20.36 -22.21 0.97
N GLN A 204 20.00 -23.29 1.67
CA GLN A 204 20.03 -24.64 1.12
C GLN A 204 19.03 -24.82 -0.03
N ARG A 205 17.84 -24.22 0.06
CA ARG A 205 16.75 -24.37 -0.92
C ARG A 205 16.91 -23.43 -2.13
N TYR A 206 17.21 -22.16 -1.88
CA TYR A 206 17.19 -21.10 -2.89
C TYR A 206 18.59 -20.64 -3.34
N GLY A 207 19.63 -20.98 -2.56
CA GLY A 207 21.01 -20.55 -2.80
C GLY A 207 21.32 -19.18 -2.20
N ALA A 208 22.46 -19.07 -1.51
CA ALA A 208 22.88 -17.85 -0.81
C ALA A 208 22.82 -16.57 -1.68
N GLU A 209 23.23 -16.63 -2.95
CA GLU A 209 23.19 -15.47 -3.87
C GLU A 209 21.77 -14.94 -4.14
N GLU A 210 20.75 -15.79 -4.06
CA GLU A 210 19.35 -15.35 -4.15
C GLU A 210 18.89 -14.78 -2.80
N VAL A 211 19.14 -15.50 -1.70
CA VAL A 211 18.72 -15.07 -0.34
C VAL A 211 19.39 -13.76 0.09
N ARG A 212 20.63 -13.47 -0.35
CA ARG A 212 21.33 -12.17 -0.16
C ARG A 212 20.57 -10.97 -0.75
N GLN A 213 19.71 -11.20 -1.74
CA GLN A 213 18.86 -10.15 -2.30
C GLN A 213 17.64 -9.86 -1.42
N TRP A 214 17.32 -10.69 -0.42
CA TRP A 214 16.14 -10.53 0.43
C TRP A 214 16.52 -9.74 1.70
N PRO A 215 15.85 -8.61 2.02
CA PRO A 215 16.00 -7.96 3.32
C PRO A 215 15.26 -8.74 4.41
N PHE A 216 15.87 -8.88 5.58
CA PHE A 216 15.29 -9.48 6.79
C PHE A 216 14.95 -8.39 7.80
N GLU A 217 13.67 -8.05 7.91
CA GLU A 217 13.10 -7.14 8.90
C GLU A 217 12.77 -7.91 10.18
N VAL A 218 13.21 -7.42 11.34
CA VAL A 218 12.96 -8.08 12.62
C VAL A 218 11.70 -7.52 13.28
N TRP A 219 10.65 -8.34 13.29
CA TRP A 219 9.36 -8.09 13.93
C TRP A 219 8.48 -7.00 13.24
N ASN A 220 7.32 -6.72 13.83
CA ASN A 220 6.36 -5.68 13.41
C ASN A 220 5.88 -4.85 14.60
N GLU A 221 5.98 -3.53 14.49
CA GLU A 221 5.49 -2.51 15.43
C GLU A 221 5.73 -2.80 16.92
N PRO A 222 6.99 -3.07 17.33
CA PRO A 222 7.29 -3.45 18.71
C PRO A 222 7.03 -2.34 19.75
N ASP A 223 6.72 -1.12 19.29
CA ASP A 223 6.25 0.00 20.10
C ASP A 223 4.75 -0.10 20.46
N GLN A 224 3.96 -0.82 19.65
CA GLN A 224 2.49 -0.90 19.72
C GLN A 224 1.98 -2.20 20.38
N ALA A 225 0.79 -2.67 19.98
CA ALA A 225 0.12 -3.85 20.54
C ALA A 225 0.74 -5.18 20.10
N THR A 226 1.48 -5.20 18.99
CA THR A 226 2.16 -6.37 18.44
C THR A 226 3.44 -6.76 19.19
N TRP A 227 3.73 -6.17 20.36
CA TRP A 227 4.77 -6.67 21.27
C TRP A 227 4.42 -6.40 22.75
N VAL A 228 4.41 -7.47 23.56
CA VAL A 228 4.06 -7.41 24.99
C VAL A 228 5.24 -7.60 25.95
N GLY A 229 6.48 -7.68 25.43
CA GLY A 229 7.68 -7.81 26.24
C GLY A 229 7.89 -6.68 27.26
N GLN A 230 8.62 -6.96 28.35
CA GLN A 230 8.83 -6.00 29.44
C GLN A 230 10.29 -5.97 29.92
N PRO A 231 10.93 -4.77 30.02
CA PRO A 231 10.47 -3.48 29.49
C PRO A 231 10.36 -3.52 27.96
N ARG A 232 9.32 -2.90 27.38
CA ARG A 232 8.95 -3.08 25.96
C ARG A 232 10.10 -2.88 24.97
N MET A 233 10.69 -1.69 24.92
CA MET A 233 11.79 -1.37 24.01
C MET A 233 13.05 -2.24 24.26
N ALA A 234 13.44 -2.42 25.53
CA ALA A 234 14.64 -3.18 25.88
C ALA A 234 14.51 -4.69 25.56
N SER A 235 13.32 -5.27 25.74
CA SER A 235 13.04 -6.66 25.38
C SER A 235 12.96 -6.86 23.86
N TYR A 236 12.43 -5.89 23.11
CA TYR A 236 12.50 -5.91 21.64
C TYR A 236 13.96 -5.79 21.14
N PHE A 237 14.75 -4.87 21.68
CA PHE A 237 16.17 -4.75 21.33
C PHE A 237 16.94 -6.05 21.64
N ALA A 238 16.65 -6.72 22.75
CA ALA A 238 17.21 -8.05 23.02
C ALA A 238 16.83 -9.11 21.96
N LEU A 239 15.61 -9.06 21.40
CA LEU A 239 15.20 -9.91 20.26
C LEU A 239 15.97 -9.53 18.99
N TYR A 240 16.08 -8.23 18.69
CA TYR A 240 16.82 -7.71 17.54
C TYR A 240 18.29 -8.15 17.56
N ASP A 241 18.99 -7.92 18.66
CA ASP A 241 20.41 -8.23 18.82
C ASP A 241 20.71 -9.71 18.57
N ASN A 242 19.86 -10.57 19.12
CA ASN A 242 19.97 -12.02 18.99
C ASN A 242 19.68 -12.47 17.56
N THR A 243 18.64 -11.91 16.94
CA THR A 243 18.25 -12.19 15.55
C THR A 243 19.35 -11.76 14.56
N ALA A 244 19.78 -10.51 14.64
CA ALA A 244 20.80 -9.95 13.75
C ALA A 244 22.15 -10.66 13.86
N ARG A 245 22.61 -10.95 15.09
CA ARG A 245 23.85 -11.73 15.29
C ARG A 245 23.70 -13.18 14.81
N THR A 246 22.52 -13.80 14.93
CA THR A 246 22.27 -15.16 14.44
C THR A 246 22.31 -15.22 12.91
N ILE A 247 21.61 -14.31 12.23
CA ILE A 247 21.60 -14.21 10.75
C ILE A 247 23.03 -14.02 10.22
N LYS A 248 23.76 -13.05 10.77
CA LYS A 248 25.15 -12.76 10.35
C LYS A 248 26.16 -13.86 10.70
N ALA A 249 25.81 -14.76 11.62
CA ALA A 249 26.58 -15.96 11.96
C ALA A 249 26.21 -17.19 11.12
N VAL A 250 25.21 -17.10 10.23
CA VAL A 250 25.00 -18.03 9.11
C VAL A 250 25.70 -17.46 7.88
N ASP A 251 25.32 -16.26 7.46
CA ASP A 251 25.99 -15.54 6.37
C ASP A 251 26.10 -14.03 6.68
N PRO A 252 27.32 -13.46 6.77
CA PRO A 252 27.51 -12.04 7.06
C PRO A 252 27.02 -11.09 5.96
N ALA A 253 26.75 -11.59 4.74
CA ALA A 253 26.27 -10.78 3.62
C ALA A 253 24.73 -10.59 3.59
N LEU A 254 23.96 -11.38 4.34
CA LEU A 254 22.50 -11.21 4.45
C LEU A 254 22.16 -9.88 5.13
N ARG A 255 21.13 -9.18 4.63
CA ARG A 255 20.76 -7.84 5.10
C ARG A 255 19.71 -7.91 6.21
N VAL A 256 20.01 -7.41 7.41
CA VAL A 256 19.09 -7.37 8.56
C VAL A 256 18.80 -5.93 9.02
N GLY A 257 17.57 -5.65 9.43
CA GLY A 257 17.13 -4.30 9.81
C GLY A 257 15.86 -4.27 10.67
N GLY A 258 15.53 -3.06 11.12
CA GLY A 258 14.45 -2.74 12.07
C GLY A 258 14.43 -1.24 12.38
N PRO A 259 13.64 -0.73 13.35
CA PRO A 259 12.86 -1.50 14.31
C PRO A 259 11.43 -1.84 13.85
N ALA A 260 11.06 -1.57 12.59
CA ALA A 260 9.72 -1.83 12.03
C ALA A 260 8.57 -1.19 12.84
N THR A 261 8.81 -0.01 13.42
CA THR A 261 7.90 0.70 14.32
C THR A 261 6.88 1.56 13.59
N GLY A 262 5.73 1.77 14.23
CA GLY A 262 4.73 2.73 13.75
C GLY A 262 5.18 4.19 13.95
N ALA A 263 4.63 5.10 13.15
CA ALA A 263 4.74 6.55 13.29
C ALA A 263 6.17 7.07 13.59
N ILE A 264 7.20 6.52 12.92
CA ILE A 264 8.63 6.83 13.12
C ILE A 264 9.18 6.68 14.56
N HIS A 265 8.45 6.00 15.46
CA HIS A 265 8.86 5.80 16.84
C HIS A 265 10.18 5.01 16.94
N TRP A 266 10.97 5.27 17.98
CA TRP A 266 12.24 4.58 18.29
C TRP A 266 13.30 4.55 17.18
N VAL A 267 13.13 5.20 16.02
CA VAL A 267 14.14 5.26 14.96
C VAL A 267 15.47 5.82 15.48
N GLY A 268 15.42 6.80 16.39
CA GLY A 268 16.60 7.32 17.08
C GLY A 268 17.18 6.33 18.10
N ASP A 269 16.34 5.85 19.01
CA ASP A 269 16.72 4.94 20.10
C ASP A 269 17.33 3.63 19.58
N PHE A 270 16.78 3.09 18.50
CA PHE A 270 17.28 1.90 17.81
C PHE A 270 18.67 2.12 17.22
N VAL A 271 18.88 3.22 16.49
CA VAL A 271 20.19 3.52 15.88
C VAL A 271 21.24 3.81 16.95
N GLU A 272 20.87 4.50 18.05
CA GLU A 272 21.78 4.66 19.20
C GLU A 272 22.14 3.31 19.82
N HIS A 273 21.15 2.45 20.05
CA HIS A 273 21.34 1.13 20.64
C HIS A 273 22.27 0.23 19.82
N VAL A 274 22.00 0.04 18.52
CA VAL A 274 22.82 -0.84 17.67
C VAL A 274 24.26 -0.32 17.50
N MET A 275 24.45 1.01 17.53
CA MET A 275 25.79 1.62 17.56
C MET A 275 26.51 1.37 18.89
N ARG A 276 25.81 1.54 20.02
CA ARG A 276 26.39 1.38 21.37
C ARG A 276 26.76 -0.07 21.65
N GLU A 277 25.85 -1.00 21.38
CA GLU A 277 26.03 -2.44 21.64
C GLU A 277 26.76 -3.18 20.50
N HIS A 278 27.18 -2.47 19.45
CA HIS A 278 27.90 -3.02 18.29
C HIS A 278 27.13 -4.21 17.66
N VAL A 279 25.86 -3.95 17.36
CA VAL A 279 24.92 -4.93 16.77
C VAL A 279 24.92 -4.75 15.26
N PRO A 280 24.95 -5.84 14.46
CA PRO A 280 24.85 -5.73 13.01
C PRO A 280 23.52 -5.10 12.57
N VAL A 281 23.58 -4.14 11.65
CA VAL A 281 22.41 -3.48 11.04
C VAL A 281 22.79 -3.04 9.63
N ASP A 282 21.95 -3.39 8.65
CA ASP A 282 22.16 -3.08 7.22
C ASP A 282 21.09 -2.11 6.67
N PHE A 283 19.96 -1.94 7.37
CA PHE A 283 18.93 -0.94 7.07
C PHE A 283 18.12 -0.56 8.32
N VAL A 284 17.47 0.60 8.28
CA VAL A 284 16.46 1.02 9.27
C VAL A 284 15.08 0.94 8.62
N SER A 285 14.04 0.52 9.35
CA SER A 285 12.66 0.43 8.86
C SER A 285 11.61 0.94 9.84
N THR A 286 10.49 1.43 9.30
CA THR A 286 9.36 2.03 10.04
C THR A 286 8.13 2.17 9.12
N HIS A 287 6.95 2.35 9.71
CA HIS A 287 5.67 2.54 9.01
C HIS A 287 5.17 3.96 9.18
N ILE A 288 4.45 4.47 8.16
CA ILE A 288 3.90 5.83 8.19
C ILE A 288 2.59 5.90 7.41
N TYR A 289 1.52 6.34 8.07
CA TYR A 289 0.21 6.55 7.47
C TYR A 289 -0.20 8.03 7.47
N ALA A 290 -0.92 8.47 6.42
CA ALA A 290 -1.29 9.88 6.31
C ALA A 290 -2.30 10.35 7.37
N ASN A 291 -2.96 9.44 8.07
CA ASN A 291 -3.82 9.70 9.22
C ASN A 291 -3.18 9.33 10.57
N ASP A 292 -1.86 9.13 10.62
CA ASP A 292 -1.12 9.02 11.88
C ASP A 292 -1.38 10.27 12.76
N PRO A 293 -1.77 10.09 14.03
CA PRO A 293 -2.01 11.22 14.93
C PRO A 293 -0.79 12.15 15.06
N PRO A 294 -0.93 13.48 14.84
CA PRO A 294 0.18 14.43 14.92
C PRO A 294 0.93 14.42 16.27
N ASP A 295 0.24 14.08 17.36
CA ASP A 295 0.81 13.99 18.72
C ASP A 295 1.69 12.75 18.96
N LEU A 296 1.59 11.72 18.09
CA LEU A 296 2.49 10.58 18.04
C LEU A 296 3.75 10.93 17.23
N LEU A 297 3.56 11.35 15.97
CA LEU A 297 4.66 11.71 15.06
C LEU A 297 5.53 12.87 15.56
N ARG A 298 4.93 13.87 16.23
CA ARG A 298 5.61 15.06 16.79
C ARG A 298 6.58 15.76 15.82
N LEU A 299 6.18 15.83 14.54
CA LEU A 299 7.05 16.35 13.48
C LEU A 299 7.54 17.77 13.79
N PRO A 300 8.85 18.05 13.66
CA PRO A 300 9.36 19.39 13.84
C PRO A 300 8.82 20.32 12.75
N LYS A 301 8.57 21.59 13.11
CA LYS A 301 8.29 22.62 12.11
C LYS A 301 9.55 22.85 11.27
N SER A 302 9.47 22.57 9.97
CA SER A 302 10.55 22.82 9.00
C SER A 302 9.99 23.59 7.79
N PRO A 303 10.77 24.50 7.16
CA PRO A 303 10.43 25.03 5.84
C PRO A 303 10.42 23.96 4.74
N ASP A 304 11.05 22.80 4.97
CA ASP A 304 11.05 21.67 4.03
C ASP A 304 9.79 20.81 4.10
N ASN A 305 8.88 21.08 5.06
CA ASN A 305 7.65 20.31 5.21
C ASN A 305 6.67 20.67 4.09
N THR A 306 6.23 19.63 3.37
CA THR A 306 5.29 19.74 2.24
C THR A 306 3.83 19.77 2.70
N GLY A 307 3.55 19.34 3.94
CA GLY A 307 2.20 19.05 4.42
C GLY A 307 1.76 17.62 4.12
N ASN A 308 2.54 16.86 3.34
CA ASN A 308 2.36 15.41 3.20
C ASN A 308 2.99 14.69 4.39
N ILE A 309 2.15 14.17 5.28
CA ILE A 309 2.57 13.51 6.53
C ILE A 309 3.53 12.35 6.27
N VAL A 310 3.29 11.53 5.23
CA VAL A 310 4.17 10.39 4.89
C VAL A 310 5.57 10.88 4.55
N CYS A 311 5.69 11.91 3.72
CA CYS A 311 6.98 12.42 3.27
C CYS A 311 7.68 13.28 4.33
N ASP A 312 6.94 14.04 5.13
CA ASP A 312 7.49 14.88 6.20
C ASP A 312 7.99 14.03 7.38
N ALA A 313 7.30 12.93 7.71
CA ALA A 313 7.79 11.93 8.67
C ALA A 313 8.98 11.13 8.11
N THR A 314 8.94 10.68 6.84
CA THR A 314 10.09 10.01 6.20
C THR A 314 11.34 10.89 6.24
N ARG A 315 11.20 12.18 5.91
CA ARG A 315 12.30 13.17 5.98
C ARG A 315 12.81 13.34 7.41
N THR A 316 11.92 13.38 8.40
CA THR A 316 12.27 13.47 9.82
C THR A 316 13.05 12.24 10.29
N ALA A 317 12.58 11.03 9.98
CA ALA A 317 13.28 9.78 10.27
C ALA A 317 14.65 9.71 9.59
N ARG A 318 14.74 10.10 8.30
CA ARG A 318 16.04 10.19 7.60
C ARG A 318 16.99 11.13 8.33
N GLN A 319 16.55 12.33 8.71
CA GLN A 319 17.37 13.31 9.44
C GLN A 319 17.81 12.81 10.83
N VAL A 320 16.99 12.03 11.53
CA VAL A 320 17.39 11.39 12.80
C VAL A 320 18.58 10.45 12.57
N ILE A 321 18.48 9.57 11.57
CA ILE A 321 19.56 8.63 11.25
C ILE A 321 20.80 9.37 10.74
N ASP A 322 20.65 10.41 9.91
CA ASP A 322 21.79 11.20 9.40
C ASP A 322 22.55 11.97 10.50
N ARG A 323 21.85 12.33 11.60
CA ARG A 323 22.43 12.95 12.81
C ARG A 323 23.15 11.96 13.72
N SER A 324 22.83 10.66 13.66
CA SER A 324 23.58 9.61 14.39
C SER A 324 24.99 9.39 13.84
N GLY A 325 25.26 9.84 12.61
CA GLY A 325 26.46 9.53 11.85
C GLY A 325 26.32 8.36 10.88
N ARG A 326 25.27 7.52 11.01
CA ARG A 326 24.98 6.37 10.14
C ARG A 326 24.26 6.72 8.83
N ARG A 327 24.80 7.68 8.09
CA ARG A 327 24.27 8.09 6.75
C ARG A 327 24.32 6.96 5.71
N ASP A 328 25.14 5.95 5.96
CA ASP A 328 25.25 4.72 5.18
C ASP A 328 24.00 3.84 5.27
N LEU A 329 23.25 3.90 6.38
CA LEU A 329 22.05 3.08 6.56
C LEU A 329 20.90 3.62 5.67
N PRO A 330 20.36 2.81 4.75
CA PRO A 330 19.13 3.14 4.05
C PRO A 330 17.94 3.08 5.02
N LEU A 331 16.97 3.97 4.81
CA LEU A 331 15.66 3.94 5.46
C LEU A 331 14.65 3.27 4.53
N TYR A 332 14.02 2.18 4.96
CA TYR A 332 12.90 1.57 4.26
C TYR A 332 11.60 1.97 4.96
N ILE A 333 10.61 2.39 4.19
CA ILE A 333 9.25 2.55 4.69
C ILE A 333 8.51 1.25 4.35
N THR A 334 8.46 0.32 5.29
CA THR A 334 7.98 -1.06 5.06
C THR A 334 6.47 -1.21 5.04
N GLU A 335 5.77 -0.18 5.53
CA GLU A 335 4.36 0.09 5.24
C GLU A 335 4.14 1.60 5.06
N PHE A 336 3.37 1.99 4.04
CA PHE A 336 2.73 3.30 4.00
C PHE A 336 1.34 3.23 3.37
N GLY A 337 0.47 4.15 3.79
CA GLY A 337 -0.88 4.27 3.25
C GLY A 337 -1.48 5.65 3.51
N ALA A 338 -2.63 5.91 2.90
CA ALA A 338 -3.41 7.10 3.22
C ALA A 338 -4.21 6.94 4.53
N ASP A 339 -4.36 5.69 4.97
CA ASP A 339 -5.22 5.27 6.07
C ASP A 339 -4.69 3.95 6.66
N TRP A 340 -4.59 3.84 7.99
CA TRP A 340 -4.28 2.57 8.68
C TRP A 340 -5.52 1.80 9.12
N ASP A 341 -6.75 2.25 8.83
CA ASP A 341 -8.01 1.56 9.19
C ASP A 341 -8.78 1.13 7.92
N ILE A 342 -9.04 -0.18 7.77
CA ILE A 342 -9.75 -0.72 6.59
C ILE A 342 -11.19 -0.19 6.46
N HIS A 343 -11.82 0.25 7.55
CA HIS A 343 -13.22 0.63 7.61
C HIS A 343 -13.49 2.07 7.13
N ASN A 344 -12.45 2.91 7.03
CA ASN A 344 -12.57 4.29 6.53
C ASN A 344 -12.85 4.38 5.01
N GLY A 345 -12.64 3.28 4.29
CA GLY A 345 -13.02 3.13 2.89
C GLY A 345 -12.16 3.93 1.90
N SER A 346 -10.90 4.20 2.26
CA SER A 346 -10.05 5.18 1.58
C SER A 346 -9.59 4.75 0.18
N ALA A 347 -9.25 3.48 -0.06
CA ALA A 347 -8.68 3.04 -1.35
C ALA A 347 -9.67 2.98 -2.52
N ASP A 348 -10.98 2.82 -2.24
CA ASP A 348 -12.05 2.79 -3.25
C ASP A 348 -12.40 4.20 -3.79
N ARG A 349 -11.96 5.25 -3.09
CA ARG A 349 -12.43 6.62 -3.34
C ARG A 349 -11.49 7.34 -4.32
N PRO A 350 -12.02 8.04 -5.35
CA PRO A 350 -11.20 8.68 -6.39
C PRO A 350 -10.11 9.65 -5.91
N TRP A 351 -10.27 10.29 -4.74
CA TRP A 351 -9.25 11.17 -4.14
C TRP A 351 -7.92 10.46 -3.82
N ILE A 352 -7.90 9.12 -3.73
CA ILE A 352 -6.66 8.38 -3.50
C ILE A 352 -5.66 8.58 -4.65
N ALA A 353 -6.13 8.79 -5.89
CA ALA A 353 -5.27 8.97 -7.05
C ALA A 353 -4.45 10.28 -7.00
N PRO A 354 -5.03 11.48 -6.78
CA PRO A 354 -4.25 12.70 -6.55
C PRO A 354 -3.39 12.62 -5.28
N TRP A 355 -3.82 11.91 -4.22
CA TRP A 355 -3.01 11.72 -3.01
C TRP A 355 -1.75 10.87 -3.27
N ILE A 356 -1.86 9.74 -3.98
CA ILE A 356 -0.70 8.92 -4.36
C ILE A 356 0.26 9.75 -5.22
N ALA A 357 -0.24 10.53 -6.19
CA ALA A 357 0.60 11.36 -7.05
C ALA A 357 1.38 12.44 -6.27
N GLN A 358 0.74 13.09 -5.29
CA GLN A 358 1.41 14.01 -4.37
C GLN A 358 2.48 13.30 -3.53
N THR A 359 2.18 12.14 -2.96
CA THR A 359 3.14 11.35 -2.16
C THR A 359 4.35 10.92 -2.99
N VAL A 360 4.14 10.50 -4.24
CA VAL A 360 5.22 10.17 -5.18
C VAL A 360 6.07 11.41 -5.53
N HIS A 361 5.47 12.59 -5.64
CA HIS A 361 6.18 13.85 -5.90
C HIS A 361 7.02 14.34 -4.70
N ASP A 362 6.46 14.23 -3.48
CA ASP A 362 7.03 14.80 -2.25
C ASP A 362 8.05 13.89 -1.57
N CYS A 363 7.94 12.57 -1.75
CA CYS A 363 8.82 11.56 -1.16
C CYS A 363 10.02 11.16 -2.05
N ASP A 364 10.13 11.72 -3.26
CA ASP A 364 11.20 11.44 -4.21
C ASP A 364 12.59 11.56 -3.57
N GLY A 365 13.36 10.47 -3.64
CA GLY A 365 14.71 10.38 -3.09
C GLY A 365 14.81 10.26 -1.55
N LEU A 366 13.71 10.31 -0.79
CA LEU A 366 13.76 10.20 0.68
C LEU A 366 14.05 8.78 1.19
N ALA A 367 13.48 7.77 0.53
CA ALA A 367 13.63 6.36 0.88
C ALA A 367 13.83 5.50 -0.40
N PRO A 368 14.82 4.57 -0.45
CA PRO A 368 15.00 3.65 -1.57
C PRO A 368 13.90 2.58 -1.70
N ILE A 369 13.15 2.30 -0.63
CA ILE A 369 11.97 1.43 -0.63
C ILE A 369 10.87 2.16 0.14
N MET A 370 9.69 2.25 -0.48
CA MET A 370 8.43 2.53 0.21
C MET A 370 7.42 1.48 -0.24
N SER A 371 6.83 0.77 0.71
CA SER A 371 5.96 -0.39 0.48
C SER A 371 4.51 -0.01 0.76
N TYR A 372 3.69 0.12 -0.28
CA TYR A 372 2.30 0.52 -0.09
C TYR A 372 1.50 -0.63 0.53
N TRP A 373 0.90 -0.39 1.70
CA TRP A 373 -0.02 -1.31 2.35
C TRP A 373 -1.39 -1.14 1.69
N THR A 374 -1.92 -2.08 0.91
CA THR A 374 -1.37 -3.36 0.41
C THR A 374 -1.63 -3.52 -1.10
N PHE A 375 -1.08 -4.55 -1.75
CA PHE A 375 -1.44 -4.85 -3.15
C PHE A 375 -2.81 -5.55 -3.30
N SER A 376 -3.36 -6.16 -2.25
CA SER A 376 -4.60 -6.96 -2.33
C SER A 376 -5.46 -6.94 -1.07
N ASP A 377 -6.78 -7.06 -1.28
CA ASP A 377 -7.80 -7.35 -0.25
C ASP A 377 -7.88 -8.84 0.14
N ASP A 378 -6.96 -9.70 -0.33
CA ASP A 378 -6.73 -11.01 0.30
C ASP A 378 -6.10 -10.76 1.70
N PHE A 379 -6.96 -10.42 2.67
CA PHE A 379 -6.61 -9.68 3.88
C PHE A 379 -7.57 -9.98 5.05
N GLU A 380 -7.03 -10.27 6.23
CA GLU A 380 -7.78 -10.66 7.44
C GLU A 380 -7.36 -9.89 8.72
N GLU A 381 -6.28 -9.09 8.72
CA GLU A 381 -5.71 -8.41 9.92
C GLU A 381 -6.76 -7.77 10.84
N GLN A 382 -7.58 -6.86 10.31
CA GLN A 382 -8.64 -6.15 11.06
C GLN A 382 -10.02 -6.82 10.89
N GLY A 383 -10.03 -8.09 10.50
CA GLY A 383 -11.21 -8.93 10.31
C GLY A 383 -11.46 -9.30 8.85
N VAL A 384 -12.27 -10.35 8.66
CA VAL A 384 -12.63 -10.86 7.34
C VAL A 384 -13.47 -9.83 6.57
N ILE A 385 -13.00 -9.47 5.37
CA ILE A 385 -13.69 -8.55 4.47
C ILE A 385 -15.07 -9.11 4.08
N ALA A 386 -16.12 -8.42 4.52
CA ALA A 386 -17.50 -8.90 4.40
C ALA A 386 -18.14 -8.62 3.04
N ASN A 387 -17.59 -7.72 2.21
CA ASN A 387 -18.19 -7.30 0.95
C ASN A 387 -17.15 -6.89 -0.11
N GLU A 388 -17.53 -7.06 -1.38
CA GLU A 388 -16.83 -6.50 -2.54
C GLU A 388 -16.74 -4.98 -2.47
N LEU A 389 -15.61 -4.42 -2.94
CA LEU A 389 -15.26 -3.00 -2.83
C LEU A 389 -15.57 -2.46 -1.41
N PRO A 390 -14.79 -2.94 -0.40
CA PRO A 390 -14.93 -2.53 1.00
C PRO A 390 -14.22 -1.20 1.29
N GLY A 391 -13.37 -0.74 0.38
CA GLY A 391 -12.46 0.39 0.57
C GLY A 391 -11.30 0.16 1.55
N ALA A 392 -11.08 -1.10 1.96
CA ALA A 392 -9.85 -1.60 2.59
C ALA A 392 -8.60 -1.32 1.73
N TYR A 393 -7.40 -1.55 2.26
CA TYR A 393 -6.14 -1.05 1.67
C TYR A 393 -5.83 -1.50 0.25
N GLY A 394 -6.18 -2.74 -0.11
CA GLY A 394 -5.59 -3.45 -1.25
C GLY A 394 -5.81 -2.76 -2.59
N LEU A 395 -4.79 -2.65 -3.44
CA LEU A 395 -4.95 -2.13 -4.81
C LEU A 395 -6.03 -2.90 -5.61
N LEU A 396 -6.10 -4.22 -5.40
CA LEU A 396 -7.02 -5.15 -6.06
C LEU A 396 -7.92 -5.84 -5.04
N THR A 397 -9.20 -6.01 -5.36
CA THR A 397 -10.10 -6.84 -4.53
C THR A 397 -9.76 -8.33 -4.68
N THR A 398 -10.30 -9.21 -3.82
CA THR A 398 -10.09 -10.67 -3.89
C THR A 398 -10.55 -11.30 -5.22
N HIS A 399 -11.55 -10.72 -5.88
CA HIS A 399 -11.98 -11.08 -7.24
C HIS A 399 -11.15 -10.42 -8.35
N GLY A 400 -10.15 -9.60 -8.00
CA GLY A 400 -9.27 -8.89 -8.92
C GLY A 400 -9.87 -7.61 -9.50
N ILE A 401 -10.90 -7.02 -8.90
CA ILE A 401 -11.41 -5.73 -9.38
C ILE A 401 -10.39 -4.65 -9.00
N ALA A 402 -10.00 -3.81 -9.96
CA ALA A 402 -9.04 -2.73 -9.71
C ALA A 402 -9.72 -1.54 -9.04
N LYS A 403 -9.12 -1.02 -7.96
CA LYS A 403 -9.53 0.22 -7.31
C LYS A 403 -8.88 1.44 -7.99
N PRO A 404 -9.35 2.68 -7.70
CA PRO A 404 -8.68 3.90 -8.14
C PRO A 404 -7.20 3.96 -7.74
N ALA A 405 -6.83 3.38 -6.58
CA ALA A 405 -5.44 3.24 -6.16
C ALA A 405 -4.59 2.45 -7.17
N PHE A 406 -5.02 1.24 -7.59
CA PHE A 406 -4.32 0.43 -8.60
C PHE A 406 -4.08 1.23 -9.89
N ASN A 407 -5.11 1.93 -10.38
CA ASN A 407 -4.99 2.71 -11.60
C ASN A 407 -4.10 3.94 -11.44
N ALA A 408 -3.98 4.51 -10.24
CA ALA A 408 -3.02 5.58 -9.96
C ALA A 408 -1.58 5.05 -10.04
N PHE A 409 -1.28 3.92 -9.38
CA PHE A 409 0.01 3.23 -9.51
C PHE A 409 0.32 2.87 -10.97
N ALA A 410 -0.61 2.22 -11.68
CA ALA A 410 -0.48 1.83 -13.08
C ALA A 410 -0.27 3.00 -14.07
N LEU A 411 -0.69 4.20 -13.67
CA LEU A 411 -0.52 5.42 -14.46
C LEU A 411 0.81 6.12 -14.14
N LEU A 412 1.17 6.21 -12.85
CA LEU A 412 2.44 6.79 -12.38
C LEU A 412 3.64 5.90 -12.74
N HIS A 413 3.46 4.58 -12.86
CA HIS A 413 4.50 3.65 -13.34
C HIS A 413 5.08 4.07 -14.70
N ARG A 414 4.26 4.75 -15.51
CA ARG A 414 4.61 5.25 -16.85
C ARG A 414 5.40 6.56 -16.82
N LEU A 415 5.79 7.07 -15.65
CA LEU A 415 6.79 8.13 -15.54
C LEU A 415 8.18 7.60 -15.96
N GLY A 416 9.12 8.50 -16.18
CA GLY A 416 10.49 8.17 -16.58
C GLY A 416 11.52 8.39 -15.46
N ALA A 417 12.67 7.73 -15.57
CA ALA A 417 13.71 7.70 -14.54
C ALA A 417 14.48 9.03 -14.31
N ARG A 418 14.06 10.15 -14.93
CA ARG A 418 14.66 11.47 -14.72
C ARG A 418 13.59 12.55 -14.51
N ARG A 419 13.54 13.15 -13.31
CA ARG A 419 12.62 14.26 -12.97
C ARG A 419 13.11 15.55 -13.61
N LEU A 420 12.21 16.25 -14.29
CA LEU A 420 12.49 17.49 -15.00
C LEU A 420 12.05 18.70 -14.14
N PRO A 421 12.73 19.85 -14.25
CA PRO A 421 12.28 21.08 -13.60
C PRO A 421 10.91 21.51 -14.13
N THR A 422 10.03 21.89 -13.20
CA THR A 422 8.74 22.54 -13.46
C THR A 422 8.78 23.98 -12.95
N GLY A 423 7.91 24.84 -13.48
CA GLY A 423 7.79 26.24 -13.06
C GLY A 423 7.49 26.40 -11.56
N SER A 424 8.11 27.39 -10.93
CA SER A 424 8.01 27.65 -9.48
C SER A 424 6.55 27.85 -9.01
N GLY A 425 6.16 27.17 -7.93
CA GLY A 425 4.84 27.30 -7.30
C GLY A 425 3.75 26.42 -7.89
N SER A 426 4.11 25.37 -8.63
CA SER A 426 3.18 24.33 -9.09
C SER A 426 3.47 23.02 -8.37
N ASP A 427 2.71 22.75 -7.30
CA ASP A 427 2.89 21.56 -6.46
C ASP A 427 2.02 20.38 -6.93
N ASP A 428 1.22 20.56 -8.00
CA ASP A 428 0.29 19.58 -8.57
C ASP A 428 0.73 18.98 -9.92
N ILE A 429 2.05 18.95 -10.16
CA ILE A 429 2.71 18.48 -11.39
C ILE A 429 3.99 17.69 -11.09
N LEU A 430 4.19 16.58 -11.80
CA LEU A 430 5.44 15.82 -11.81
C LEU A 430 5.84 15.49 -13.25
N ALA A 431 6.84 16.20 -13.77
CA ALA A 431 7.38 15.99 -15.11
C ALA A 431 8.63 15.09 -15.08
N THR A 432 8.71 14.15 -16.00
CA THR A 432 9.82 13.21 -16.14
C THR A 432 10.20 12.95 -17.60
N ARG A 433 11.43 12.52 -17.84
CA ARG A 433 11.91 12.03 -19.14
C ARG A 433 12.10 10.52 -19.09
N ARG A 434 11.51 9.82 -20.06
CA ARG A 434 11.68 8.38 -20.30
C ARG A 434 12.95 8.06 -21.10
N GLU A 435 13.32 6.79 -21.13
CA GLU A 435 14.49 6.29 -21.89
C GLU A 435 14.31 6.44 -23.41
N ASP A 436 13.08 6.38 -23.92
CA ASP A 436 12.70 6.66 -25.31
C ASP A 436 12.73 8.16 -25.67
N GLY A 437 13.16 9.02 -24.74
CA GLY A 437 13.21 10.47 -24.90
C GLY A 437 11.86 11.19 -24.71
N ALA A 438 10.75 10.47 -24.56
CA ALA A 438 9.44 11.07 -24.34
C ALA A 438 9.34 11.77 -22.98
N ILE A 439 8.50 12.81 -22.92
CA ILE A 439 8.20 13.54 -21.69
C ILE A 439 6.89 13.02 -21.13
N ALA A 440 6.93 12.48 -19.91
CA ALA A 440 5.76 12.01 -19.18
C ALA A 440 5.48 12.98 -18.02
N VAL A 441 4.29 13.58 -18.01
CA VAL A 441 3.87 14.58 -17.03
C VAL A 441 2.62 14.08 -16.31
N ALA A 442 2.77 13.76 -15.03
CA ALA A 442 1.63 13.56 -14.13
C ALA A 442 1.11 14.93 -13.67
N LEU A 443 -0.21 15.06 -13.62
CA LEU A 443 -0.96 16.25 -13.20
C LEU A 443 -2.14 15.81 -12.36
N TRP A 444 -2.43 16.46 -11.24
CA TRP A 444 -3.51 16.01 -10.35
C TRP A 444 -4.38 17.14 -9.80
N ASN A 445 -5.59 16.78 -9.40
CA ASN A 445 -6.55 17.69 -8.77
C ASN A 445 -7.19 17.01 -7.56
N GLY A 446 -6.77 17.40 -6.36
CA GLY A 446 -7.37 16.95 -5.09
C GLY A 446 -8.66 17.68 -4.70
N ASP A 447 -9.13 18.65 -5.49
CA ASP A 447 -10.38 19.36 -5.21
C ASP A 447 -11.59 18.42 -5.38
N ARG A 448 -12.53 18.46 -4.43
CA ARG A 448 -13.68 17.55 -4.35
C ARG A 448 -14.87 17.99 -5.19
N GLU A 449 -14.91 19.23 -5.66
CA GLU A 449 -16.07 19.83 -6.33
C GLU A 449 -15.69 20.50 -7.65
N ARG A 450 -14.51 21.12 -7.73
CA ARG A 450 -14.10 21.99 -8.82
C ARG A 450 -13.10 21.31 -9.72
N GLY A 451 -13.42 21.27 -11.02
CA GLY A 451 -12.42 20.97 -12.04
C GLY A 451 -11.37 22.08 -12.13
N ARG A 452 -10.19 21.74 -12.67
CA ARG A 452 -9.09 22.67 -12.95
C ARG A 452 -8.65 22.54 -14.41
N GLU A 453 -8.12 23.61 -14.96
CA GLU A 453 -7.40 23.58 -16.24
C GLU A 453 -5.92 23.93 -15.98
N ARG A 454 -5.01 23.30 -16.73
CA ARG A 454 -3.57 23.45 -16.61
C ARG A 454 -3.00 23.68 -18.00
N HIS A 455 -2.46 24.88 -18.24
CA HIS A 455 -1.78 25.21 -19.49
C HIS A 455 -0.29 24.92 -19.33
N LEU A 456 0.22 23.92 -20.04
CA LEU A 456 1.63 23.55 -20.03
C LEU A 456 2.38 24.21 -21.19
N ALA A 457 3.61 24.64 -20.94
CA ALA A 457 4.55 25.07 -21.96
C ALA A 457 5.83 24.21 -21.89
N PHE A 458 6.20 23.57 -23.00
CA PHE A 458 7.37 22.71 -23.06
C PHE A 458 8.56 23.49 -23.63
N LYS A 459 9.55 23.75 -22.78
CA LYS A 459 10.82 24.36 -23.19
C LYS A 459 11.75 23.27 -23.76
N GLY A 460 12.39 23.57 -24.90
CA GLY A 460 13.24 22.61 -25.62
C GLY A 460 12.50 21.61 -26.50
N VAL A 461 11.15 21.64 -26.55
CA VAL A 461 10.34 20.75 -27.42
C VAL A 461 9.88 21.51 -28.65
N GLY A 462 10.27 21.03 -29.84
CA GLY A 462 9.87 21.64 -31.12
C GLY A 462 8.45 21.30 -31.58
N SER A 463 7.90 20.16 -31.15
CA SER A 463 6.52 19.76 -31.44
C SER A 463 5.93 18.88 -30.35
N VAL A 464 4.69 19.17 -29.94
CA VAL A 464 3.83 18.30 -29.10
C VAL A 464 2.85 17.46 -29.95
N LYS A 465 3.07 17.36 -31.26
CA LYS A 465 2.22 16.56 -32.15
C LYS A 465 2.27 15.09 -31.75
N GLY A 466 1.10 14.48 -31.60
CA GLY A 466 0.98 13.10 -31.13
C GLY A 466 1.02 12.95 -29.61
N ALA A 467 0.99 14.05 -28.85
CA ALA A 467 0.79 13.99 -27.41
C ALA A 467 -0.54 13.32 -27.05
N THR A 468 -0.51 12.44 -26.05
CA THR A 468 -1.69 11.72 -25.56
C THR A 468 -1.87 11.92 -24.06
N VAL A 469 -3.12 11.93 -23.61
CA VAL A 469 -3.48 12.03 -22.19
C VAL A 469 -4.36 10.84 -21.79
N VAL A 470 -4.09 10.28 -20.62
CA VAL A 470 -5.00 9.39 -19.88
C VAL A 470 -5.42 10.15 -18.62
N VAL A 471 -6.71 10.11 -18.29
CA VAL A 471 -7.27 10.70 -17.07
C VAL A 471 -8.02 9.63 -16.31
N ILE A 472 -7.79 9.52 -15.01
CA ILE A 472 -8.64 8.78 -14.08
C ILE A 472 -9.33 9.74 -13.11
N ASP A 473 -10.60 9.45 -12.83
CA ASP A 473 -11.49 10.31 -12.04
C ASP A 473 -12.66 9.50 -11.46
N ARG A 474 -13.72 10.18 -10.98
CA ARG A 474 -14.94 9.56 -10.42
C ARG A 474 -15.75 8.68 -11.39
N SER A 475 -15.43 8.71 -12.68
CA SER A 475 -16.13 8.04 -13.78
C SER A 475 -15.21 7.25 -14.73
N HIS A 476 -13.91 7.53 -14.74
CA HIS A 476 -12.93 6.89 -15.62
C HIS A 476 -11.88 6.12 -14.80
N GLY A 477 -11.65 4.84 -15.14
CA GLY A 477 -10.74 3.98 -14.38
C GLY A 477 -11.30 3.55 -13.02
N THR A 478 -12.62 3.38 -12.91
CA THR A 478 -13.28 2.94 -11.67
C THR A 478 -14.53 2.10 -11.95
N PRO A 479 -14.77 1.01 -11.20
CA PRO A 479 -15.98 0.19 -11.32
C PRO A 479 -17.21 0.82 -10.63
N ALA A 480 -17.05 1.92 -9.88
CA ALA A 480 -18.02 2.38 -8.88
C ALA A 480 -19.45 2.57 -9.41
N ALA A 481 -19.61 3.19 -10.58
CA ALA A 481 -20.93 3.40 -11.19
C ALA A 481 -21.62 2.09 -11.59
N LEU A 482 -20.87 1.13 -12.12
CA LEU A 482 -21.38 -0.19 -12.49
C LEU A 482 -21.71 -1.04 -11.25
N PHE A 483 -20.86 -0.98 -10.22
CA PHE A 483 -21.11 -1.66 -8.94
C PHE A 483 -22.38 -1.16 -8.26
N ALA A 484 -22.61 0.16 -8.26
CA ALA A 484 -23.85 0.76 -7.79
C ALA A 484 -25.06 0.31 -8.63
N ALA A 485 -24.95 0.30 -9.96
CA ALA A 485 -26.01 -0.17 -10.86
C ALA A 485 -26.34 -1.66 -10.69
N MET A 486 -25.39 -2.49 -10.25
CA MET A 486 -25.61 -3.90 -9.87
C MET A 486 -26.25 -4.08 -8.49
N GLY A 487 -26.54 -3.00 -7.75
CA GLY A 487 -27.08 -3.07 -6.40
C GLY A 487 -26.04 -3.39 -5.32
N ARG A 488 -24.74 -3.16 -5.60
CA ARG A 488 -23.60 -3.41 -4.69
C ARG A 488 -23.59 -4.84 -4.13
N PRO A 489 -23.51 -5.88 -4.99
CA PRO A 489 -23.53 -7.27 -4.55
C PRO A 489 -22.38 -7.57 -3.59
N VAL A 490 -22.72 -8.12 -2.42
CA VAL A 490 -21.78 -8.48 -1.35
C VAL A 490 -20.68 -9.42 -1.86
N SER A 491 -21.08 -10.43 -2.63
CA SER A 491 -20.19 -11.29 -3.41
C SER A 491 -20.70 -11.35 -4.85
N PRO A 492 -20.01 -10.76 -5.84
CA PRO A 492 -20.44 -10.78 -7.22
C PRO A 492 -20.37 -12.17 -7.83
N THR A 493 -21.34 -12.51 -8.68
CA THR A 493 -21.20 -13.66 -9.58
C THR A 493 -19.99 -13.49 -10.51
N ARG A 494 -19.44 -14.59 -11.05
CA ARG A 494 -18.31 -14.54 -12.01
C ARG A 494 -18.57 -13.58 -13.20
N GLN A 495 -19.81 -13.47 -13.67
CA GLN A 495 -20.18 -12.54 -14.74
C GLN A 495 -20.16 -11.07 -14.28
N GLN A 496 -20.65 -10.79 -13.08
CA GLN A 496 -20.58 -9.45 -12.48
C GLN A 496 -19.12 -9.05 -12.21
N ALA A 497 -18.32 -9.93 -11.60
CA ALA A 497 -16.89 -9.71 -11.38
C ALA A 497 -16.15 -9.40 -12.70
N ALA A 498 -16.36 -10.20 -13.75
CA ALA A 498 -15.76 -9.95 -15.07
C ALA A 498 -16.16 -8.58 -15.67
N ALA A 499 -17.41 -8.16 -15.51
CA ALA A 499 -17.89 -6.86 -15.96
C ALA A 499 -17.32 -5.70 -15.12
N LEU A 500 -17.17 -5.88 -13.80
CA LEU A 500 -16.54 -4.91 -12.90
C LEU A 500 -15.04 -4.77 -13.19
N ILE A 501 -14.32 -5.88 -13.42
CA ILE A 501 -12.92 -5.88 -13.88
C ILE A 501 -12.79 -5.12 -15.21
N ALA A 502 -13.73 -5.29 -16.15
CA ALA A 502 -13.71 -4.57 -17.42
C ALA A 502 -13.96 -3.06 -17.25
N ALA A 503 -14.90 -2.66 -16.39
CA ALA A 503 -15.18 -1.26 -16.07
C ALA A 503 -14.05 -0.57 -15.28
N ALA A 504 -13.34 -1.33 -14.45
CA ALA A 504 -12.19 -0.86 -13.66
C ALA A 504 -10.90 -0.66 -14.46
N ARG A 505 -10.86 -0.97 -15.76
CA ARG A 505 -9.64 -0.84 -16.57
C ARG A 505 -9.20 0.62 -16.70
N LEU A 506 -7.88 0.84 -16.69
CA LEU A 506 -7.29 2.13 -17.02
C LEU A 506 -7.76 2.59 -18.41
N PRO A 507 -8.23 3.85 -18.58
CA PRO A 507 -8.73 4.35 -19.86
C PRO A 507 -7.69 4.34 -20.97
N ALA A 508 -8.15 4.15 -22.20
CA ALA A 508 -7.29 4.25 -23.38
C ALA A 508 -6.78 5.70 -23.58
N PRO A 509 -5.50 5.92 -23.92
CA PRO A 509 -4.96 7.25 -24.18
C PRO A 509 -5.75 7.99 -25.27
N GLN A 510 -6.13 9.23 -24.98
CA GLN A 510 -6.80 10.14 -25.91
C GLN A 510 -5.80 11.17 -26.46
N PRO A 511 -5.98 11.71 -27.67
CA PRO A 511 -5.18 12.86 -28.13
C PRO A 511 -5.30 14.04 -27.18
N ALA A 512 -4.17 14.63 -26.77
CA ALA A 512 -4.17 15.80 -25.92
C ALA A 512 -4.58 17.06 -26.70
N VAL A 513 -5.28 17.99 -26.05
CA VAL A 513 -5.61 19.29 -26.64
C VAL A 513 -4.37 20.18 -26.55
N CYS A 514 -3.79 20.54 -27.70
CA CYS A 514 -2.55 21.31 -27.74
C CYS A 514 -2.68 22.51 -28.69
N ALA A 515 -2.79 23.72 -28.12
CA ALA A 515 -3.11 24.94 -28.86
C ALA A 515 -1.94 25.52 -29.68
N ARG A 516 -0.69 25.11 -29.43
CA ARG A 516 0.52 25.55 -30.17
C ARG A 516 1.55 24.43 -30.26
N ALA A 517 2.58 24.63 -31.10
CA ALA A 517 3.66 23.67 -31.32
C ALA A 517 4.32 23.13 -30.04
N ASN A 518 4.35 23.89 -28.95
CA ASN A 518 4.94 23.47 -27.67
C ASN A 518 4.02 23.70 -26.45
N ARG A 519 2.69 23.74 -26.62
CA ARG A 519 1.75 23.98 -25.52
C ARG A 519 0.56 23.03 -25.54
N CYS A 520 0.21 22.50 -24.37
CA CYS A 520 -0.96 21.64 -24.18
C CYS A 520 -1.81 22.08 -23.00
N ASP A 521 -3.13 21.96 -23.16
CA ASP A 521 -4.16 22.40 -22.23
C ASP A 521 -4.84 21.16 -21.66
N ILE A 522 -4.60 20.89 -20.38
CA ILE A 522 -5.08 19.67 -19.71
C ILE A 522 -6.19 20.04 -18.73
N ARG A 523 -7.34 19.38 -18.88
CA ARG A 523 -8.47 19.49 -17.95
C ARG A 523 -8.42 18.37 -16.94
N LEU A 524 -8.51 18.74 -15.67
CA LEU A 524 -8.50 17.86 -14.52
C LEU A 524 -9.87 17.94 -13.84
N PRO A 525 -10.74 16.93 -13.97
CA PRO A 525 -11.97 16.82 -13.17
C PRO A 525 -11.69 16.89 -11.65
N PRO A 526 -12.72 17.07 -10.81
CA PRO A 526 -12.58 16.89 -9.36
C PRO A 526 -12.07 15.48 -9.01
N GLU A 527 -11.20 15.36 -8.01
CA GLU A 527 -10.56 14.11 -7.57
C GLU A 527 -10.00 13.29 -8.75
N SER A 528 -9.07 13.90 -9.52
CA SER A 528 -8.49 13.27 -10.71
C SER A 528 -6.97 13.25 -10.75
N LEU A 529 -6.44 12.30 -11.52
CA LEU A 529 -5.04 12.20 -11.90
C LEU A 529 -4.97 11.99 -13.42
N ALA A 530 -4.14 12.78 -14.09
CA ALA A 530 -3.87 12.69 -15.51
C ALA A 530 -2.38 12.41 -15.76
N LEU A 531 -2.10 11.63 -16.81
CA LEU A 531 -0.76 11.51 -17.38
C LEU A 531 -0.80 11.98 -18.83
N LEU A 532 -0.11 13.08 -19.09
CA LEU A 532 0.21 13.54 -20.43
C LEU A 532 1.55 12.92 -20.85
N VAL A 533 1.58 12.33 -22.05
CA VAL A 533 2.80 11.86 -22.70
C VAL A 533 3.01 12.68 -23.96
N VAL A 534 4.11 13.42 -24.02
CA VAL A 534 4.59 14.10 -25.24
C VAL A 534 5.69 13.22 -25.85
N PRO A 535 5.56 12.78 -27.12
CA PRO A 535 6.59 11.98 -27.78
C PRO A 535 7.97 12.65 -27.76
N GLY A 536 9.03 11.83 -27.72
CA GLY A 536 10.38 12.31 -27.95
C GLY A 536 10.50 12.94 -29.34
N SER A 537 11.40 13.91 -29.49
CA SER A 537 11.82 14.32 -30.84
C SER A 537 12.68 13.21 -31.44
N PRO A 538 12.45 12.78 -32.69
CA PRO A 538 13.20 11.71 -33.34
C PRO A 538 14.65 12.12 -33.69
#